data_AF-A0A357VKR4-F1
#
_entry.id   AF-A0A357VKR4-F1
#
_cell.length_a   1.000
_cell.length_b   1.000
_cell.length_c   1.000
_cell.angle_alpha   90.00
_cell.angle_beta   90.00
_cell.angle_gamma   90.00
#
_symmetry.space_group_name_H-M   'P 1'
#
loop_
_entity.id
_entity.type
_entity.pdbx_description
1 polymer ?
#
loop_
_entity_poly.entity_id
_entity_poly.type
_entity_poly.pdbx_seq_one_letter_code
_entity_poly.pdbx_strand_id
1 'polypeptide(L)' 'MVTKLEVIRRQLGLSQKELGYKINQSASTISQIERGFRKPWPKIRKQIAEVLGVAEEELFENDGTPKVTDEDFITVPVRR' A
#
# COMPACT_ATOMS: atom_id res chain seq x y z
N MET A 1 -13.60 4.07 -1.22
CA MET A 1 -12.93 2.85 -0.73
C MET A 1 -11.44 3.04 -0.87
N VAL A 2 -10.76 3.23 0.26
CA VAL A 2 -9.31 3.40 0.34
C VAL A 2 -8.75 2.16 1.06
N THR A 3 -7.57 1.70 0.67
CA THR A 3 -6.90 0.60 1.37
C THR A 3 -6.03 1.11 2.50
N LYS A 4 -5.84 0.30 3.55
CA LYS A 4 -4.88 0.59 4.63
C LYS A 4 -3.47 0.82 4.08
N LEU A 5 -3.09 0.06 3.05
CA LEU A 5 -1.86 0.28 2.29
C LEU A 5 -1.74 1.71 1.75
N GLU A 6 -2.76 2.18 1.05
CA GLU A 6 -2.76 3.53 0.48
C GLU A 6 -2.69 4.61 1.58
N VAL A 7 -3.45 4.43 2.66
CA VAL A 7 -3.46 5.35 3.81
C VAL A 7 -2.07 5.49 4.41
N ILE A 8 -1.45 4.38 4.81
CA ILE A 8 -0.16 4.40 5.52
C ILE A 8 0.95 4.91 4.59
N ARG A 9 0.93 4.50 3.31
CA ARG A 9 1.87 5.05 2.32
C ARG A 9 1.78 6.57 2.23
N ARG A 10 0.56 7.12 2.17
CA ARG A 10 0.34 8.57 2.11
C ARG A 10 0.76 9.25 3.41
N GLN A 11 0.46 8.68 4.59
CA GLN A 11 0.89 9.21 5.89
C GLN A 11 2.42 9.34 5.99
N LEU A 12 3.16 8.40 5.38
CA LEU A 12 4.62 8.46 5.28
C LEU A 12 5.13 9.40 4.18
N GLY A 13 4.24 10.09 3.46
CA GLY A 13 4.59 11.01 2.38
C GLY A 13 5.13 10.34 1.12
N LEU A 14 4.96 9.01 0.98
CA LEU A 14 5.47 8.25 -0.17
C LEU A 14 4.46 8.31 -1.32
N SER A 15 4.93 8.55 -2.53
CA SER A 15 4.18 8.28 -3.76
C SER A 15 4.16 6.78 -4.10
N GLN A 16 3.23 6.36 -4.96
CA GLN A 16 3.23 4.98 -5.50
C GLN A 16 4.54 4.66 -6.24
N LYS A 17 5.16 5.66 -6.88
CA LYS A 17 6.46 5.52 -7.55
C LYS A 17 7.59 5.26 -6.56
N GLU A 18 7.64 5.99 -5.46
CA GLU A 18 8.66 5.82 -4.43
C GLU A 18 8.52 4.48 -3.70
N LEU A 19 7.30 4.08 -3.34
CA LEU A 19 7.07 2.75 -2.76
C LEU A 19 7.48 1.65 -3.74
N GLY A 20 7.04 1.75 -5.01
CA GLY A 20 7.41 0.81 -6.06
C GLY A 20 8.93 0.69 -6.20
N TYR A 21 9.64 1.82 -6.29
CA TYR A 21 11.10 1.84 -6.38
C TYR A 21 11.78 1.12 -5.20
N LYS A 22 11.33 1.37 -3.96
CA LYS A 22 11.88 0.74 -2.75
C LYS A 22 11.76 -0.78 -2.74
N ILE A 23 10.75 -1.34 -3.41
CA ILE A 23 10.50 -2.80 -3.48
C ILE A 23 10.78 -3.40 -4.86
N ASN A 24 11.46 -2.66 -5.74
CA ASN A 24 11.73 -3.05 -7.13
C ASN A 24 10.45 -3.44 -7.92
N GLN A 25 9.41 -2.62 -7.81
CA GLN A 25 8.14 -2.74 -8.53
C GLN A 25 7.79 -1.44 -9.25
N SER A 26 6.91 -1.52 -10.24
CA SER A 26 6.40 -0.33 -10.92
C SER A 26 5.35 0.40 -10.08
N ALA A 27 5.20 1.71 -10.29
CA ALA A 27 4.11 2.48 -9.68
C ALA A 27 2.73 1.90 -10.06
N SER A 28 2.59 1.39 -11.29
CA SER A 28 1.37 0.71 -11.77
C SER A 28 1.06 -0.54 -10.94
N THR A 29 2.07 -1.34 -10.61
CA THR A 29 1.92 -2.51 -9.73
C THR A 29 1.36 -2.10 -8.38
N ILE A 30 1.91 -1.06 -7.75
CA ILE A 30 1.39 -0.53 -6.47
C ILE A 30 -0.07 -0.09 -6.62
N SER A 31 -0.37 0.65 -7.69
CA SER A 31 -1.71 1.10 -8.02
C SER A 31 -2.72 -0.04 -8.20
N GLN A 32 -2.32 -1.15 -8.83
CA GLN A 32 -3.17 -2.33 -9.00
C GLN A 32 -3.40 -3.06 -7.67
N ILE A 33 -2.38 -3.09 -6.81
CA ILE A 33 -2.51 -3.66 -5.45
C ILE A 33 -3.45 -2.79 -4.62
N GLU A 34 -3.25 -1.48 -4.55
CA GLU A 34 -4.09 -0.56 -3.75
C GLU A 34 -5.56 -0.56 -4.18
N ARG A 35 -5.85 -0.90 -5.44
CA ARG A 35 -7.23 -1.01 -5.94
C ARG A 35 -7.81 -2.43 -5.85
N GLY A 36 -7.05 -3.40 -5.34
CA GLY A 36 -7.48 -4.80 -5.25
C GLY A 36 -7.49 -5.56 -6.58
N PHE A 37 -7.05 -4.95 -7.69
CA PHE A 37 -6.92 -5.62 -8.99
C PHE A 37 -5.81 -6.67 -9.02
N ARG A 38 -4.86 -6.58 -8.09
CA ARG A 38 -3.75 -7.52 -7.97
C ARG A 38 -3.55 -7.91 -6.53
N LYS A 39 -3.59 -9.22 -6.25
CA LYS A 39 -3.13 -9.79 -4.98
C LYS A 39 -1.61 -10.00 -5.05
N PRO A 40 -0.81 -9.29 -4.23
CA PRO A 40 0.63 -9.46 -4.21
C PRO A 40 1.05 -10.81 -3.63
N TRP A 41 2.14 -11.36 -4.19
CA TRP A 41 2.82 -12.54 -3.64
C TRP A 41 3.35 -12.27 -2.22
N PRO A 42 3.50 -13.30 -1.37
CA PRO A 42 3.96 -13.13 0.02
C PRO A 42 5.25 -12.30 0.14
N LYS A 43 6.22 -12.51 -0.75
CA LYS A 43 7.45 -11.73 -0.79
C LYS A 43 7.19 -10.23 -0.94
N ILE A 44 6.28 -9.84 -1.84
CA ILE A 44 5.94 -8.43 -2.11
C ILE A 44 5.19 -7.84 -0.92
N ARG A 45 4.28 -8.60 -0.28
CA ARG A 45 3.56 -8.15 0.91
C ARG A 45 4.50 -7.83 2.06
N LYS A 46 5.43 -8.74 2.34
CA LYS A 46 6.48 -8.53 3.34
C LYS A 46 7.32 -7.29 3.05
N GLN A 47 7.79 -7.11 1.80
CA GLN A 47 8.58 -5.93 1.42
C GLN A 47 7.80 -4.61 1.59
N ILE A 48 6.51 -4.62 1.24
CA ILE A 48 5.64 -3.45 1.44
C ILE A 48 5.52 -3.15 2.94
N ALA A 49 5.22 -4.17 3.76
CA ALA A 49 5.08 -4.03 5.21
C ALA A 49 6.36 -3.49 5.86
N GLU A 50 7.53 -4.02 5.46
CA GLU A 50 8.85 -3.55 5.92
C GLU A 50 9.10 -2.07 5.56
N VAL A 51 8.79 -1.65 4.34
CA VAL A 51 8.96 -0.25 3.92
C VAL A 51 8.03 0.70 4.67
N LEU A 52 6.82 0.22 5.01
CA LEU A 52 5.82 1.02 5.71
C LEU A 52 5.93 0.92 7.24
N GLY A 53 6.79 0.05 7.76
CA GLY A 53 7.05 -0.09 9.19
C GLY A 53 5.89 -0.69 9.99
N VAL A 54 5.06 -1.53 9.37
CA VAL A 54 3.88 -2.16 9.98
C VAL A 54 3.86 -3.67 9.74
N ALA A 55 3.00 -4.40 10.44
CA ALA A 55 2.83 -5.84 10.21
C ALA A 55 2.12 -6.12 8.86
N GLU A 56 2.40 -7.28 8.23
CA GLU A 56 1.77 -7.67 6.96
C GLU A 56 0.24 -7.78 7.12
N GLU A 57 -0.20 -8.28 8.27
CA GLU A 57 -1.58 -8.51 8.65
C GLU A 57 -2.35 -7.20 8.86
N GLU A 58 -1.68 -6.07 9.03
CA GLU A 58 -2.34 -4.76 9.06
C GLU A 58 -2.74 -4.31 7.66
N LEU A 59 -2.02 -4.76 6.63
CA LEU A 59 -2.18 -4.31 5.25
C LEU A 59 -3.00 -5.28 4.40
N PHE A 60 -2.85 -6.58 4.65
CA PHE A 60 -3.41 -7.63 3.80
C PHE A 60 -4.15 -8.69 4.63
N GLU A 61 -5.15 -9.31 4.01
CA GLU A 61 -5.70 -10.60 4.43
C GLU A 61 -4.73 -11.73 4.11
N ASN A 62 -4.96 -12.91 4.68
CA ASN A 62 -4.11 -14.10 4.49
C ASN A 62 -3.93 -14.50 3.01
N ASP A 63 -4.92 -14.23 2.17
CA ASP A 63 -4.90 -14.52 0.73
C ASP A 63 -4.24 -13.40 -0.11
N GLY A 64 -3.76 -12.33 0.53
CA GLY A 64 -3.16 -11.17 -0.10
C GLY A 64 -4.16 -10.10 -0.57
N THR A 65 -5.44 -10.22 -0.22
CA THR A 65 -6.41 -9.14 -0.46
C THR A 65 -6.05 -7.93 0.40
N PRO A 66 -5.90 -6.71 -0.16
CA PRO A 66 -5.65 -5.52 0.63
C PRO A 66 -6.81 -5.20 1.57
N LYS A 67 -6.49 -4.87 2.82
CA LYS A 67 -7.49 -4.43 3.79
C LYS A 67 -8.00 -3.04 3.43
N VAL A 68 -9.31 -2.89 3.46
CA VAL A 68 -10.01 -1.65 3.16
C VAL A 68 -10.35 -0.93 4.46
N THR A 69 -10.42 0.39 4.39
CA THR A 69 -10.81 1.25 5.50
C THR A 69 -11.89 2.21 5.04
N ASP A 70 -12.81 2.54 5.94
CA ASP A 70 -13.87 3.52 5.74
C ASP A 70 -13.36 4.96 6.00
N GLU A 71 -12.07 5.14 6.23
CA GLU A 71 -11.41 6.42 6.50
C GLU A 71 -11.25 7.26 5.22
N ASP A 72 -12.35 7.78 4.69
CA ASP A 72 -12.39 8.70 3.53
C ASP A 72 -11.82 10.11 3.84
N PHE A 73 -11.34 10.38 5.07
CA PHE A 73 -11.03 11.74 5.56
C PHE A 73 -9.58 12.04 5.94
N ILE A 74 -8.61 11.17 5.65
CA ILE A 74 -7.21 11.54 5.89
C ILE A 74 -6.79 12.55 4.82
N THR A 75 -6.95 13.84 5.13
CA THR A 75 -6.30 14.96 4.44
C THR A 75 -4.79 14.86 4.64
N VAL A 76 -4.16 13.89 3.99
CA VAL A 76 -2.73 13.98 3.76
C VAL A 76 -2.55 15.06 2.70
N PRO A 77 -1.82 16.15 2.98
CA PRO A 77 -1.53 17.13 1.95
C PRO A 77 -0.81 16.41 0.82
N VAL A 78 -1.48 16.28 -0.34
CA VAL A 78 -0.84 15.79 -1.56
C VAL A 78 0.26 16.80 -1.84
N ARG A 79 1.52 16.42 -1.56
CA ARG A 79 2.67 17.21 -2.01
C ARG A 79 2.58 17.25 -3.53
N ARG A 80 2.18 18.41 -4.04
CA ARG A 80 2.02 18.70 -5.46
C ARG A 80 3.38 18.80 -6.14
#